data_AF-A0A256ZU07-F1
#
_entry.id   AF-A0A256ZU07-F1
#
_cell.length_a   1.000
_cell.length_b   1.000
_cell.length_c   1.000
_cell.angle_alpha   90.00
_cell.angle_beta   90.00
_cell.angle_gamma   90.00
#
_symmetry.space_group_name_H-M   'P 1'
#
loop_
_entity.id
_entity.type
_entity.pdbx_description
1 polymer ?
#
loop_
_entity_poly.entity_id
_entity_poly.type
_entity_poly.pdbx_seq_one_letter_code
_entity_poly.pdbx_strand_id
1 'polypeptide(L)'
;MIPLVPLVEMLDKPVVIVGAKTADAILFKERLNGNSKLYVATDDGSLGIKGFSTDIARELLKRKKFDVVYTCGPEMMMKAVFNLTEQ
;
A
#
# COMPACT_ATOMS: atom_id res chain seq x y z
N MET A 1 4.89 5.00 6.12
CA MET A 1 3.98 5.69 5.18
C MET A 1 4.35 7.13 4.91
N ILE A 2 4.70 7.92 5.93
CA ILE A 2 5.12 9.34 5.78
C ILE A 2 6.13 9.57 4.64
N PRO A 3 7.12 8.68 4.38
CA PRO A 3 8.11 8.93 3.33
C PRO A 3 7.57 8.91 1.89
N LEU A 4 6.48 8.18 1.61
CA LEU A 4 6.00 8.00 0.23
C LEU A 4 4.92 9.00 -0.19
N VAL A 5 4.36 9.78 0.73
CA VAL A 5 3.30 10.75 0.41
C VAL A 5 3.72 11.74 -0.68
N PRO A 6 4.91 12.39 -0.61
CA PRO A 6 5.35 13.30 -1.67
C PRO A 6 5.51 12.60 -3.02
N LEU A 7 6.00 11.35 -3.03
CA LEU A 7 6.14 10.56 -4.26
C LEU A 7 4.77 10.27 -4.89
N VAL A 8 3.78 9.91 -4.09
CA VAL A 8 2.41 9.66 -4.58
C VAL A 8 1.81 10.91 -5.24
N GLU A 9 2.07 12.09 -4.69
CA GLU A 9 1.61 13.38 -5.24
C GLU A 9 2.29 13.74 -6.57
N MET A 10 3.51 13.23 -6.82
CA MET A 10 4.27 13.48 -8.05
C MET A 10 3.97 12.51 -9.19
N LEU A 11 3.38 11.34 -8.90
CA LEU A 11 3.08 10.31 -9.90
C LEU A 11 1.69 10.54 -10.54
N ASP A 12 1.56 10.22 -11.83
CA ASP A 12 0.26 10.22 -12.51
C ASP A 12 -0.53 8.95 -12.16
N LYS A 13 -1.63 9.11 -11.41
CA LYS A 13 -2.59 8.05 -11.05
C LYS A 13 -1.96 6.75 -10.48
N PRO A 14 -1.09 6.82 -9.46
CA PRO A 14 -0.52 5.63 -8.85
C PRO A 14 -1.59 4.75 -8.18
N VAL A 15 -1.27 3.46 -8.03
CA VAL A 15 -2.01 2.56 -7.14
C VAL A 15 -1.29 2.54 -5.81
N VAL A 16 -2.00 2.83 -4.73
CA VAL A 16 -1.42 2.96 -3.39
C VAL A 16 -2.06 1.94 -2.47
N ILE A 17 -1.24 1.23 -1.69
CA ILE A 17 -1.69 0.31 -0.65
C ILE A 17 -1.21 0.84 0.69
N VAL A 18 -2.13 0.92 1.64
CA VAL A 18 -1.92 1.43 2.98
C VAL A 18 -2.25 0.32 3.98
N GLY A 19 -1.31 -0.02 4.85
CA GLY A 19 -1.52 -0.94 5.97
C GLY A 19 -1.31 -0.24 7.30
N ALA A 20 -2.19 -0.49 8.27
CA ALA A 20 -2.01 -0.08 9.66
C ALA A 20 -2.64 -1.09 10.62
N LYS A 21 -2.35 -0.97 11.92
CA LYS A 21 -2.96 -1.86 12.92
C LYS A 21 -4.46 -1.63 13.08
N THR A 22 -4.87 -0.36 13.06
CA THR A 22 -6.24 0.11 13.24
C THR A 22 -6.53 1.28 12.30
N ALA A 23 -7.81 1.65 12.14
CA ALA A 23 -8.26 2.75 11.30
C ALA A 23 -7.66 4.10 11.73
N ASP A 24 -7.56 4.35 13.04
CA ASP A 24 -7.04 5.61 13.59
C ASP A 24 -5.53 5.79 13.36
N ALA A 25 -4.81 4.69 13.11
CA ALA A 25 -3.39 4.73 12.77
C ALA A 25 -3.13 5.06 11.29
N ILE A 26 -4.19 5.23 10.48
CA ILE A 26 -4.09 5.61 9.08
C ILE A 26 -3.93 7.13 8.99
N LEU A 27 -2.75 7.57 8.55
CA LEU A 27 -2.44 8.99 8.40
C LEU A 27 -2.56 9.42 6.93
N PHE A 28 -2.92 10.69 6.71
CA PHE A 28 -2.92 11.34 5.39
C PHE A 28 -3.83 10.67 4.34
N LYS A 29 -4.92 10.02 4.77
CA LYS A 29 -5.84 9.29 3.88
C LYS A 29 -6.37 10.18 2.76
N GLU A 30 -6.73 11.42 3.07
CA GLU A 30 -7.28 12.39 2.11
C GLU A 30 -6.25 12.75 1.03
N ARG A 31 -4.99 12.98 1.43
CA ARG A 31 -3.90 13.27 0.49
C ARG A 31 -3.61 12.11 -0.43
N LEU A 32 -3.60 10.89 0.12
CA LEU A 32 -3.37 9.68 -0.67
C LEU A 32 -4.54 9.42 -1.63
N ASN A 33 -5.78 9.68 -1.24
CA ASN A 33 -6.95 9.42 -2.08
C ASN A 33 -7.12 10.42 -3.23
N GLY A 34 -6.52 11.62 -3.16
CA GLY A 34 -6.77 12.69 -4.14
C GLY A 34 -6.37 12.35 -5.58
N ASN A 35 -5.19 11.77 -5.79
CA ASN A 35 -4.65 11.43 -7.12
C ASN A 35 -4.31 9.94 -7.29
N SER A 36 -4.74 9.07 -6.36
CA SER A 36 -4.37 7.66 -6.42
C SER A 36 -5.57 6.73 -6.28
N LYS A 37 -5.41 5.50 -6.76
CA LYS A 37 -6.31 4.42 -6.39
C LYS A 37 -5.84 3.82 -5.07
N LEU A 38 -6.49 4.26 -3.99
CA LEU A 38 -6.13 3.88 -2.62
C LEU A 38 -6.80 2.57 -2.18
N TYR A 39 -5.98 1.62 -1.73
CA TYR A 39 -6.39 0.41 -1.02
C TYR A 39 -5.94 0.49 0.43
N VAL A 40 -6.82 0.12 1.35
CA VAL A 40 -6.53 0.14 2.79
C VAL A 40 -6.68 -1.27 3.37
N ALA A 41 -5.70 -1.67 4.17
CA ALA A 41 -5.72 -2.86 5.00
C ALA A 41 -5.54 -2.46 6.47
N THR A 42 -6.32 -3.08 7.37
CA THR A 42 -6.11 -2.96 8.81
C THR A 42 -6.01 -4.33 9.45
N ASP A 43 -5.06 -4.52 10.37
CA ASP A 43 -4.84 -5.81 11.03
C ASP A 43 -6.11 -6.29 11.78
N ASP A 44 -6.81 -5.35 12.42
CA ASP A 44 -8.06 -5.60 13.15
C ASP A 44 -9.32 -5.60 12.25
N GLY A 45 -9.22 -5.08 11.02
CA GLY A 45 -10.34 -4.95 10.09
C GLY A 45 -11.22 -3.72 10.32
N SER A 46 -10.80 -2.78 11.17
CA SER A 46 -11.53 -1.54 11.47
C SER A 46 -11.72 -0.62 10.25
N LEU A 47 -10.87 -0.74 9.22
CA LEU A 47 -11.02 -0.04 7.95
C LEU A 47 -10.47 -0.84 6.77
N GLY A 48 -11.23 -0.89 5.67
CA GLY A 48 -10.80 -1.54 4.44
C GLY A 48 -10.78 -3.06 4.59
N ILE A 49 -9.72 -3.71 4.11
CA ILE A 49 -9.57 -5.15 4.15
C ILE A 49 -8.91 -5.56 5.47
N LYS A 50 -9.49 -6.54 6.16
CA LYS A 50 -8.84 -7.13 7.33
C LYS A 50 -7.61 -7.93 6.92
N GLY A 51 -6.45 -7.61 7.50
CA GLY A 51 -5.18 -8.29 7.22
C GLY A 51 -4.08 -7.32 6.79
N PHE A 52 -3.07 -7.83 6.07
CA PHE A 52 -1.87 -7.07 5.77
C PHE A 52 -1.89 -6.42 4.38
N SER A 53 -1.14 -5.33 4.23
CA SER A 53 -0.93 -4.66 2.93
C SER A 53 -0.32 -5.60 1.87
N THR A 54 0.49 -6.58 2.30
CA THR A 54 1.11 -7.58 1.43
C THR A 54 0.10 -8.54 0.80
N ASP A 55 -1.04 -8.79 1.45
CA ASP A 55 -2.09 -9.64 0.88
C ASP A 55 -2.79 -8.93 -0.28
N ILE A 56 -3.05 -7.63 -0.14
CA ILE A 56 -3.55 -6.80 -1.24
C ILE A 56 -2.54 -6.74 -2.37
N ALA A 57 -1.25 -6.53 -2.06
CA ALA A 57 -0.19 -6.47 -3.05
C ALA A 57 -0.12 -7.76 -3.88
N ARG A 58 -0.18 -8.92 -3.23
CA ARG A 58 -0.20 -10.25 -3.88
C ARG A 58 -1.36 -10.37 -4.87
N GLU A 59 -2.56 -9.96 -4.49
CA GLU A 59 -3.74 -10.03 -5.37
C GLU A 59 -3.68 -9.05 -6.54
N LEU A 60 -3.13 -7.85 -6.33
CA LEU A 60 -2.99 -6.86 -7.40
C LEU A 60 -1.92 -7.28 -8.41
N LEU A 61 -0.77 -7.78 -7.95
CA LEU A 61 0.33 -8.23 -8.81
C LEU A 61 -0.08 -9.42 -9.70
N LYS A 62 -0.99 -10.29 -9.25
CA LYS A 62 -1.56 -11.37 -10.08
C LYS A 62 -2.46 -10.85 -11.20
N ARG A 63 -3.18 -9.75 -10.97
CA ARG A 63 -4.23 -9.24 -11.87
C ARG A 63 -3.75 -8.17 -12.82
N LYS A 64 -2.67 -7.46 -12.46
CA LYS A 64 -2.16 -6.31 -13.20
C LYS A 64 -0.64 -6.30 -13.14
N LYS A 65 -0.01 -5.96 -14.28
CA LYS A 65 1.42 -5.69 -14.35
C LYS A 65 1.73 -4.28 -13.86
N PHE A 66 2.83 -4.12 -13.13
CA PHE A 66 3.36 -2.85 -12.65
C PHE A 66 4.81 -2.75 -13.06
N ASP A 67 5.21 -1.62 -13.66
CA ASP A 67 6.58 -1.40 -14.11
C ASP A 67 7.52 -1.12 -12.94
N VAL A 68 7.00 -0.48 -11.88
CA VAL A 68 7.77 -0.13 -10.69
C VAL A 68 6.92 -0.32 -9.44
N VAL A 69 7.53 -0.87 -8.38
CA VAL A 69 6.92 -1.00 -7.05
C VAL A 69 7.79 -0.28 -6.03
N TYR A 70 7.18 0.66 -5.30
CA TYR A 70 7.80 1.35 -4.17
C TYR A 70 7.20 0.83 -2.88
N THR A 71 8.04 0.53 -1.88
CA THR A 71 7.58 0.06 -0.58
C THR A 71 8.33 0.74 0.56
N CYS A 72 7.63 1.00 1.67
CA CYS A 72 8.22 1.48 2.90
C CYS A 72 7.47 0.85 4.08
N GLY A 73 8.19 0.37 5.09
CA GLY A 73 7.57 -0.25 6.26
C GLY A 73 8.53 -1.15 7.01
N PRO A 74 8.02 -2.02 7.90
CA PRO A 74 8.83 -3.01 8.59
C PRO A 74 9.61 -3.88 7.60
N GLU A 75 10.83 -4.26 7.97
CA GLU A 75 11.73 -5.02 7.09
C GLU A 75 11.09 -6.29 6.53
N MET A 76 10.40 -7.06 7.38
CA MET A 76 9.68 -8.27 6.95
C MET A 76 8.59 -7.99 5.91
N MET A 77 7.91 -6.84 6.01
CA MET A 77 6.92 -6.41 5.02
C MET A 77 7.60 -6.06 3.69
N MET A 78 8.71 -5.32 3.74
CA MET A 78 9.46 -4.95 2.52
C MET A 78 10.04 -6.17 1.82
N LYS A 79 10.60 -7.13 2.57
CA LYS A 79 11.06 -8.42 2.04
C LYS A 79 9.94 -9.21 1.36
N ALA A 80 8.75 -9.24 1.96
CA ALA A 80 7.60 -9.91 1.37
C ALA A 80 7.18 -9.24 0.04
N VAL A 81 7.18 -7.91 -0.04
CA VAL A 81 6.90 -7.19 -1.30
C VAL A 81 7.96 -7.50 -2.35
N PHE A 82 9.26 -7.47 -1.99
CA PHE A 82 10.35 -7.81 -2.91
C PHE A 82 10.18 -9.20 -3.52
N ASN A 83 9.95 -10.23 -2.69
CA ASN A 83 9.72 -11.60 -3.15
C ASN A 83 8.48 -11.75 -4.04
N LEU A 84 7.47 -10.90 -3.88
CA LEU A 84 6.30 -10.89 -4.75
C LEU A 84 6.59 -10.28 -6.12
N THR A 85 7.62 -9.43 -6.23
CA THR A 85 8.00 -8.72 -7.46
C THR A 85 9.19 -9.32 -8.21
N GLU A 86 9.94 -10.22 -7.58
CA GLU A 86 11.13 -10.89 -8.16
C GLU A 86 10.77 -12.12 -9.03
N GLN A 87 9.49 -12.42 -9.22
CA GLN A 87 9.02 -13.61 -9.95
C GLN A 87 9.08 -13.45 -11.47
#